data_AF-A0A967HBQ5-F1
#
_entry.id   AF-A0A967HBQ5-F1
#
_cell.length_a   1.000
_cell.length_b   1.000
_cell.length_c   1.000
_cell.angle_alpha   90.00
_cell.angle_beta   90.00
_cell.angle_gamma   90.00
#
_symmetry.space_group_name_H-M   'P 1'
#
loop_
_entity.id
_entity.type
_entity.pdbx_description
1 polymer ?
#
loop_
_entity_poly.entity_id
_entity_poly.type
_entity_poly.pdbx_seq_one_letter_code
_entity_poly.pdbx_strand_id
1 'polypeptide(L)' 'ALRAISHRALNRGTGARGLRAVLEDLMREIMFEIPSRDDVREVVVTPECVTEQIPPLLVLRPEAKKKEA' A
#
# COMPACT_ATOMS: atom_id res chain seq x y z
N ALA A 1 8.70 3.33 4.39
CA ALA A 1 7.91 3.97 3.33
C ALA A 1 8.02 5.51 3.31
N LEU A 2 7.61 6.25 4.36
CA LEU A 2 7.48 7.72 4.30
C LEU A 2 8.73 8.47 3.82
N ARG A 3 9.93 8.14 4.33
CA ARG A 3 11.18 8.75 3.85
C ARG A 3 11.41 8.49 2.36
N ALA A 4 11.16 7.27 1.90
CA ALA A 4 11.29 6.91 0.49
C ALA A 4 10.31 7.71 -0.39
N ILE A 5 9.09 7.94 0.09
CA ILE A 5 8.09 8.79 -0.61
C ILE A 5 8.61 10.23 -0.71
N SER A 6 9.12 10.79 0.39
CA SER A 6 9.69 12.14 0.39
C SER A 6 10.89 12.25 -0.56
N HIS A 7 11.81 11.30 -0.55
CA HIS A 7 12.95 11.29 -1.48
C HIS A 7 12.51 11.16 -2.94
N ARG A 8 11.55 10.29 -3.25
CA ARG A 8 11.00 10.16 -4.61
C ARG A 8 10.34 11.46 -5.09
N ALA A 9 9.60 12.15 -4.23
CA ALA A 9 8.97 13.43 -4.54
C ALA A 9 9.98 14.59 -4.72
N LEU A 10 11.07 14.57 -3.94
CA LEU A 10 12.19 15.51 -4.10
C LEU A 10 12.92 15.28 -5.42
N ASN A 11 13.23 14.02 -5.77
CA ASN A 11 13.91 13.67 -7.02
C ASN A 11 13.11 14.06 -8.26
N ARG A 12 11.77 14.10 -8.16
CA ARG A 12 10.88 14.56 -9.24
C ARG A 12 10.82 16.09 -9.39
N GLY A 13 11.49 16.86 -8.53
CA GLY A 13 11.46 18.34 -8.56
C GLY A 13 10.12 18.96 -8.17
N THR A 14 9.17 18.15 -7.72
CA THR A 14 7.78 18.57 -7.42
C THR A 14 7.60 19.08 -5.99
N GLY A 15 8.55 18.81 -5.10
CA GLY A 15 8.46 19.13 -3.67
C GLY A 15 7.26 18.46 -3.00
N ALA A 16 6.65 19.12 -2.03
CA ALA A 16 5.51 18.58 -1.28
C ALA A 16 4.29 18.20 -2.16
N ARG A 17 4.10 18.89 -3.30
CA ARG A 17 3.03 18.57 -4.26
C ARG A 17 3.17 17.17 -4.85
N GLY A 18 4.40 16.67 -4.95
CA GLY A 18 4.69 15.33 -5.46
C GLY A 18 4.30 14.19 -4.52
N LEU A 19 4.08 14.46 -3.23
CA LEU A 19 3.79 13.42 -2.24
C LEU A 19 2.46 12.70 -2.56
N ARG A 20 1.42 13.47 -2.92
CA ARG A 20 0.13 12.92 -3.32
C ARG A 20 0.26 12.05 -4.57
N ALA A 21 1.00 12.52 -5.57
CA ALA A 21 1.21 11.77 -6.81
C ALA A 21 1.95 10.44 -6.57
N VAL A 22 2.93 10.41 -5.66
CA VAL A 22 3.63 9.16 -5.28
C VAL A 22 2.71 8.19 -4.55
N LEU A 23 1.83 8.70 -3.68
CA LEU A 23 0.84 7.87 -2.98
C LEU A 23 -0.23 7.33 -3.94
N GLU A 24 -0.77 8.15 -4.84
CA GLU A 24 -1.76 7.71 -5.84
C GLU A 24 -1.20 6.65 -6.78
N ASP A 25 0.08 6.77 -7.18
CA ASP A 25 0.78 5.76 -7.99
C ASP A 25 0.86 4.41 -7.26
N LEU A 26 1.22 4.43 -5.97
CA LEU A 26 1.39 3.23 -5.15
C LEU A 26 0.05 2.57 -4.75
N MET A 27 -0.98 3.38 -4.48
CA MET A 27 -2.25 2.88 -3.93
C MET A 27 -3.29 2.52 -4.99
N ARG A 28 -3.06 2.85 -6.26
CA ARG A 28 -4.07 2.74 -7.33
C ARG A 28 -4.74 1.37 -7.41
N GLU A 29 -3.95 0.31 -7.49
CA GLU A 29 -4.45 -1.06 -7.63
C GLU A 29 -5.14 -1.54 -6.35
N ILE A 30 -4.52 -1.31 -5.20
CA ILE A 30 -5.06 -1.71 -3.90
C ILE A 30 -6.38 -1.02 -3.58
N MET A 31 -6.52 0.27 -3.89
CA MET A 31 -7.78 0.98 -3.67
C MET A 31 -8.92 0.45 -4.53
N PHE A 32 -8.61 -0.21 -5.65
CA PHE A 32 -9.59 -0.88 -6.49
C PHE A 32 -9.93 -2.29 -5.96
N GLU A 33 -8.93 -3.05 -5.50
CA GLU A 33 -9.12 -4.44 -5.04
C GLU A 33 -9.75 -4.55 -3.65
N ILE A 34 -9.30 -3.73 -2.69
CA ILE A 34 -9.71 -3.82 -1.28
C ILE A 34 -11.22 -3.73 -1.07
N PRO A 35 -11.98 -2.84 -1.75
CA PRO A 35 -13.43 -2.76 -1.57
C PRO A 35 -14.19 -4.05 -1.87
N SER A 36 -13.63 -4.95 -2.68
CA SER A 36 -14.25 -6.24 -3.02
C SER A 36 -13.73 -7.42 -2.19
N ARG A 37 -12.82 -7.17 -1.25
CA ARG A 37 -12.15 -8.20 -0.44
C ARG A 37 -12.54 -8.10 1.03
N ASP A 38 -13.29 -9.09 1.51
CA ASP A 38 -13.69 -9.19 2.92
C ASP A 38 -12.61 -9.86 3.80
N ASP A 39 -11.64 -10.52 3.19
CA ASP A 39 -10.58 -11.28 3.85
C ASP A 39 -9.40 -10.41 4.32
N VAL A 40 -9.29 -9.17 3.84
CA VAL A 40 -8.19 -8.27 4.20
C VAL A 40 -8.48 -7.57 5.55
N ARG A 41 -7.48 -7.59 6.43
CA ARG A 41 -7.49 -6.91 7.73
C ARG A 41 -6.68 -5.61 7.69
N GLU A 42 -5.51 -5.64 7.05
CA GLU A 42 -4.56 -4.52 7.06
C GLU A 42 -3.72 -4.54 5.77
N VAL A 43 -3.32 -3.35 5.31
CA VAL A 43 -2.40 -3.16 4.19
C VAL A 43 -1.14 -2.48 4.72
N VAL A 44 0.02 -3.11 4.52
CA VAL A 44 1.31 -2.62 5.01
C VAL A 44 2.17 -2.16 3.84
N VAL A 45 2.49 -0.86 3.83
CA VAL A 45 3.34 -0.24 2.81
C VAL A 45 4.78 -0.15 3.31
N THR A 46 5.70 -0.82 2.61
CA THR A 46 7.12 -0.85 2.96
C THR A 46 7.93 0.16 2.12
N PRO A 47 9.20 0.45 2.44
CA PRO A 47 10.07 1.25 1.57
C PRO A 47 10.19 0.70 0.15
N GLU A 48 10.26 -0.61 0.00
CA GLU A 48 10.44 -1.33 -1.26
C GLU A 48 9.25 -1.10 -2.21
N CYS A 49 8.02 -0.97 -1.67
CA CYS A 49 6.87 -0.57 -2.47
C CYS A 49 7.07 0.78 -3.18
N VAL A 50 7.92 1.65 -2.64
CA VAL A 50 8.18 2.99 -3.19
C VAL A 50 9.41 3.00 -4.10
N THR A 51 10.45 2.25 -3.74
CA THR A 51 11.74 2.23 -4.48
C THR A 51 11.75 1.22 -5.61
N GLU A 52 11.13 0.07 -5.42
CA GLU A 52 11.12 -1.07 -6.35
C GLU A 52 9.76 -1.29 -7.01
N GLN A 53 8.75 -0.49 -6.63
CA GLN A 53 7.38 -0.56 -7.17
C GLN A 53 6.73 -1.94 -6.98
N ILE A 54 7.11 -2.66 -5.93
CA ILE A 54 6.45 -3.91 -5.57
C ILE A 54 5.09 -3.65 -4.87
N PRO A 55 4.11 -4.56 -5.02
CA PRO A 55 2.83 -4.42 -4.32
C PRO A 55 2.97 -4.42 -2.79
N PRO A 56 2.16 -3.61 -2.07
CA PRO A 56 2.06 -3.67 -0.62
C PRO A 56 1.63 -5.03 -0.08
N LEU A 57 2.03 -5.32 1.17
CA LEU A 57 1.69 -6.56 1.85
C LEU A 57 0.25 -6.50 2.38
N LEU A 58 -0.52 -7.55 2.14
CA LEU A 58 -1.88 -7.71 2.66
C LEU A 58 -1.86 -8.67 3.86
N VAL A 59 -2.30 -8.19 5.01
CA VAL A 59 -2.52 -9.00 6.20
C VAL A 59 -3.96 -9.47 6.18
N LEU A 60 -4.16 -10.78 6.12
CA LEU A 60 -5.49 -11.40 6.06
C LEU A 60 -6.09 -11.58 7.45
N ARG A 61 -7.41 -11.64 7.51
CA ARG A 61 -8.14 -12.05 8.71
C ARG A 61 -7.81 -13.52 9.00
N PRO A 62 -7.57 -13.89 10.27
CA PRO A 62 -7.40 -15.29 10.62
C PRO A 62 -8.68 -16.06 10.26
N GLU A 63 -8.56 -17.19 9.58
CA GLU A 63 -9.70 -18.04 9.28
C GLU A 63 -10.38 -18.43 10.60
N ALA A 64 -11.67 -18.13 10.71
CA ALA A 64 -12.47 -18.64 11.81
C ALA A 64 -12.48 -20.16 11.66
N LYS A 65 -11.70 -20.86 12.50
CA LYS A 65 -11.79 -22.33 12.63
C LYS A 65 -13.26 -22.66 12.79
N LYS A 66 -13.89 -23.27 11.78
CA LYS A 66 -15.20 -23.91 11.92
C LYS A 66 -15.06 -24.87 13.10
N LYS A 67 -15.70 -24.55 14.22
CA LYS A 67 -15.98 -25.57 15.23
C LYS A 67 -16.95 -26.53 14.55
N GLU A 68 -16.45 -27.69 14.15
CA GLU A 68 -17.30 -28.84 13.89
C GLU A 68 -18.12 -29.08 15.16
N ALA A 69 -19.43 -29.06 15.00
CA ALA A 69 -20.42 -29.34 16.04
C ALA A 69 -20.79 -30.82 15.98
#